data_AF-A0AAE4YB45-F1
#
_entry.id   AF-A0AAE4YB45-F1
#
_cell.length_a   1.000
_cell.length_b   1.000
_cell.length_c   1.000
_cell.angle_alpha   90.00
_cell.angle_beta   90.00
_cell.angle_gamma   90.00
#
_symmetry.space_group_name_H-M   'P 1'
#
loop_
_entity.id
_entity.type
_entity.pdbx_description
1 polymer ?
#
loop_
_entity_poly.entity_id
_entity_poly.type
_entity_poly.pdbx_seq_one_letter_code
_entity_poly.pdbx_strand_id
1 'polypeptide(L)'
;MDEIEKAGGMTSRQGNSFDLCNGLLPLLEPSTAGKWNCPYFEIPFDMSLVSWFLTGNDIRPVPAPLRSRCPPIHVGLPTRKHLIAFAERVGRRRDLSKEGIEVVQDLVERSGGTAALSLRMVQRMIEAALAFENKSRLN
;
A
#
# COMPACT_ATOMS: atom_id res chain seq x y z
N MET A 1 8.95 -1.63 1.02
CA MET A 1 8.80 -2.56 -0.11
C MET A 1 7.34 -2.92 -0.25
N ASP A 2 6.87 -2.99 -1.48
CA ASP A 2 5.48 -3.34 -1.78
C ASP A 2 5.38 -4.73 -2.40
N GLU A 3 4.19 -5.32 -2.32
CA GLU A 3 3.84 -6.63 -2.87
C GLU A 3 4.84 -7.74 -2.46
N ILE A 4 5.21 -7.81 -1.17
CA ILE A 4 6.17 -8.80 -0.65
C ILE A 4 5.76 -10.25 -0.95
N GLU A 5 4.47 -10.52 -1.09
CA GLU A 5 3.92 -11.81 -1.49
C GLU A 5 4.37 -12.26 -2.89
N LYS A 6 4.76 -11.31 -3.75
CA LYS A 6 5.28 -11.58 -5.10
C LYS A 6 6.80 -11.71 -5.14
N ALA A 7 7.48 -11.35 -4.06
CA ALA A 7 8.93 -11.53 -3.94
C ALA A 7 9.33 -13.00 -3.71
N GLY A 8 8.41 -13.82 -3.22
CA GLY A 8 8.61 -15.25 -3.00
C GLY A 8 8.25 -16.09 -4.23
N GLY A 9 9.17 -16.92 -4.70
CA GLY A 9 8.85 -18.05 -5.58
C GLY A 9 8.75 -17.74 -7.07
N MET A 10 9.83 -17.26 -7.68
CA MET A 10 10.13 -17.58 -9.08
C MET A 10 11.20 -18.67 -9.11
N THR A 11 10.79 -19.93 -9.19
CA THR A 11 11.71 -21.00 -9.57
C THR A 11 12.05 -20.79 -11.04
N SER A 12 13.21 -20.22 -11.34
CA SER A 12 13.75 -20.30 -12.70
C SER A 12 13.86 -21.78 -13.08
N ARG A 13 13.61 -22.10 -14.36
CA ARG A 13 13.82 -23.44 -14.95
C ARG A 13 15.24 -24.01 -14.73
N GLN A 14 16.16 -23.19 -14.21
CA GLN A 14 17.57 -23.49 -14.00
C GLN A 14 18.00 -23.46 -12.51
N GLY A 15 17.07 -23.45 -11.55
CA GLY A 15 17.39 -23.65 -10.12
C GLY A 15 17.95 -22.44 -9.37
N ASN A 16 18.22 -21.32 -10.04
CA ASN A 16 18.59 -20.07 -9.36
C ASN A 16 17.32 -19.29 -8.97
N SER A 17 17.05 -19.23 -7.66
CA SER A 17 16.14 -18.24 -7.09
C SER A 17 16.96 -17.00 -6.76
N PHE A 18 16.66 -15.86 -7.39
CA PHE A 18 17.04 -14.58 -6.81
C PHE A 18 16.12 -14.39 -5.60
N ASP A 19 16.52 -14.96 -4.48
CA ASP A 19 15.71 -14.90 -3.27
C ASP A 19 15.86 -13.52 -2.66
N LEU A 20 15.11 -12.56 -3.23
CA LEU A 20 14.97 -11.20 -2.71
C LEU A 20 14.61 -11.24 -1.23
N CYS A 21 13.84 -12.25 -0.79
CA CYS A 21 13.50 -12.42 0.61
C CYS A 21 14.74 -12.73 1.47
N ASN A 22 15.69 -13.54 0.98
CA ASN A 22 16.95 -13.79 1.69
C ASN A 22 17.85 -12.55 1.77
N GLY A 23 17.89 -11.75 0.71
CA GLY A 23 18.66 -10.49 0.70
C GLY A 23 18.18 -9.48 1.76
N LEU A 24 16.91 -9.55 2.15
CA LEU A 24 16.32 -8.67 3.16
C LEU A 24 16.60 -9.11 4.60
N LEU A 25 16.76 -10.40 4.86
CA LEU A 25 16.94 -10.92 6.22
C LEU A 25 18.00 -10.18 7.06
N PRO A 26 19.22 -9.92 6.55
CA PRO A 26 20.25 -9.23 7.34
C PRO A 26 19.96 -7.73 7.54
N LEU A 27 18.91 -7.17 6.93
CA LEU A 27 18.52 -5.77 7.08
C LEU A 27 17.41 -5.58 8.12
N LEU A 28 16.75 -6.67 8.55
CA LEU A 28 15.56 -6.59 9.42
C LEU A 28 15.87 -6.70 10.92
N GLU A 29 17.10 -7.05 11.29
CA GLU A 29 17.54 -7.07 12.69
C GLU A 29 18.65 -6.04 12.91
N PRO A 30 18.58 -5.17 13.94
CA PRO A 30 19.60 -4.15 14.17
C PRO A 30 21.03 -4.70 14.28
N SER A 31 21.18 -5.89 14.87
CA SER A 31 22.47 -6.56 15.07
C SER A 31 23.15 -6.98 13.75
N THR A 32 22.37 -7.36 12.74
CA THR A 32 22.88 -7.75 11.41
C THR A 32 22.93 -6.55 10.47
N ALA A 33 21.98 -5.62 10.59
CA ALA A 33 21.91 -4.42 9.78
C ALA A 33 23.09 -3.47 10.01
N GLY A 34 23.62 -3.38 11.24
CA GLY A 34 24.75 -2.50 11.56
C GLY A 34 26.08 -2.89 10.91
N LYS A 35 26.19 -4.10 10.35
CA LYS A 35 27.38 -4.61 9.67
C LYS A 35 27.04 -5.26 8.33
N TRP A 36 25.97 -4.80 7.70
CA TRP A 36 25.53 -5.37 6.43
C TRP A 36 26.56 -5.10 5.33
N ASN A 37 27.09 -6.15 4.70
CA ASN A 37 28.05 -6.00 3.62
C ASN A 37 27.32 -5.79 2.29
N CYS A 38 27.62 -4.69 1.61
CA CYS A 38 27.05 -4.43 0.30
C CYS A 38 27.61 -5.42 -0.73
N PRO A 39 26.78 -6.20 -1.45
CA PRO A 39 27.28 -7.19 -2.42
C PRO A 39 28.04 -6.58 -3.61
N TYR A 40 27.82 -5.30 -3.92
CA TYR A 40 28.49 -4.63 -5.04
C TYR A 40 29.81 -3.97 -4.62
N PHE A 41 29.80 -3.24 -3.51
CA PHE A 41 30.98 -2.51 -3.03
C PHE A 41 31.88 -3.35 -2.12
N GLU A 42 31.41 -4.49 -1.63
CA GLU A 42 32.12 -5.41 -0.73
C GLU A 42 32.64 -4.75 0.57
N ILE A 43 31.98 -3.67 1.00
CA ILE A 43 32.26 -2.97 2.26
C ILE A 43 31.05 -2.99 3.19
N PRO A 44 31.25 -2.89 4.51
CA PRO A 44 30.16 -2.79 5.47
C PRO A 44 29.45 -1.44 5.39
N PHE A 45 28.13 -1.46 5.43
CA PHE A 45 27.26 -0.31 5.63
C PHE A 45 26.48 -0.51 6.93
N ASP A 46 26.35 0.55 7.71
CA ASP A 46 25.46 0.57 8.86
C ASP A 46 24.03 0.91 8.40
N MET A 47 23.19 -0.13 8.34
CA MET A 47 21.78 -0.03 7.99
C MET A 47 20.88 -0.06 9.23
N SER A 48 21.43 -0.01 10.45
CA SER A 48 20.68 -0.20 11.70
C SER A 48 19.65 0.89 11.99
N LEU A 49 19.83 2.08 11.40
CA LEU A 49 18.91 3.22 11.54
C LEU A 49 17.83 3.26 10.44
N VAL A 50 17.83 2.30 9.50
CA VAL A 50 16.84 2.24 8.43
C VAL A 50 15.64 1.41 8.90
N SER A 51 14.46 2.01 8.86
CA SER A 51 13.19 1.32 9.14
C SER A 51 12.61 0.73 7.87
N TRP A 52 12.28 -0.57 7.91
CA TRP A 52 11.72 -1.30 6.77
C TRP A 52 10.22 -1.53 6.95
N PHE A 53 9.43 -1.04 6.01
CA PHE A 53 8.00 -1.34 5.92
C PHE A 53 7.76 -2.25 4.72
N LEU A 54 7.10 -3.39 4.96
CA LEU A 54 6.74 -4.37 3.94
C LEU A 54 5.22 -4.40 3.82
N THR A 55 4.70 -4.21 2.61
CA THR A 55 3.26 -4.30 2.33
C THR A 55 2.98 -5.49 1.44
N GLY A 56 1.82 -6.11 1.63
CA GLY A 56 1.35 -7.23 0.84
C GLY A 56 -0.07 -7.62 1.17
N ASN A 57 -0.72 -8.33 0.24
CA ASN A 57 -2.12 -8.73 0.38
C ASN A 57 -2.29 -10.14 0.97
N ASP A 58 -1.27 -10.98 0.87
CA ASP A 58 -1.30 -12.36 1.36
C ASP A 58 0.02 -12.73 2.02
N ILE A 59 -0.04 -13.10 3.30
CA ILE A 59 1.13 -13.49 4.08
C ILE A 59 1.53 -14.96 3.87
N ARG A 60 0.64 -15.79 3.31
CA ARG A 60 0.87 -17.22 3.10
C ARG A 60 2.10 -17.54 2.23
N PRO A 61 2.35 -16.85 1.09
CA PRO A 61 3.54 -17.09 0.29
C PRO A 61 4.82 -16.50 0.89
N VAL A 62 4.74 -15.71 1.96
CA VAL A 62 5.92 -15.07 2.56
C VAL A 62 6.72 -16.08 3.41
N PRO A 63 8.03 -16.24 3.17
CA PRO A 63 8.87 -17.18 3.90
C PRO A 63 8.81 -17.01 5.43
N ALA A 64 8.85 -18.12 6.17
CA ALA A 64 8.86 -18.10 7.63
C ALA A 64 9.96 -17.22 8.26
N PRO A 65 11.21 -17.18 7.72
CA PRO A 65 12.25 -16.29 8.24
C PRO A 65 11.90 -14.79 8.19
N LEU A 66 11.17 -14.35 7.16
CA LEU A 66 10.68 -12.98 7.07
C LEU A 66 9.53 -12.74 8.04
N ARG A 67 8.56 -13.65 8.13
CA ARG A 67 7.41 -13.54 9.05
C ARG A 67 7.84 -13.47 10.51
N SER A 68 8.92 -14.16 10.88
CA SER A 68 9.48 -14.13 12.23
C SER A 68 10.13 -12.79 12.58
N ARG A 69 10.73 -12.10 11.61
CA ARG A 69 11.46 -10.83 11.81
C ARG A 69 10.59 -9.60 11.61
N CYS A 70 9.59 -9.72 10.73
CA CYS A 70 8.61 -8.70 10.44
C CYS A 70 7.20 -9.32 10.61
N PRO A 71 6.70 -9.41 11.85
CA PRO A 71 5.36 -9.91 12.11
C PRO A 71 4.30 -9.05 11.39
N PRO A 72 3.29 -9.66 10.74
CA PRO A 72 2.31 -8.92 9.97
C PRO A 72 1.36 -8.11 10.86
N ILE A 73 1.13 -6.85 10.48
CA ILE A 73 0.02 -6.04 11.00
C ILE A 73 -1.13 -6.15 9.99
N HIS A 74 -2.27 -6.67 10.44
CA HIS A 74 -3.43 -6.83 9.56
C HIS A 74 -4.22 -5.53 9.47
N VAL A 75 -4.32 -5.00 8.25
CA VAL A 75 -5.17 -3.84 7.94
C VAL A 75 -6.47 -4.34 7.34
N GLY A 76 -7.56 -4.20 8.08
CA GLY A 76 -8.90 -4.60 7.61
C GLY A 76 -9.42 -3.73 6.46
N LEU A 77 -10.45 -4.23 5.76
CA LEU A 77 -11.14 -3.45 4.75
C LEU A 77 -11.79 -2.20 5.36
N PRO A 78 -11.79 -1.05 4.65
CA PRO A 78 -12.44 0.15 5.15
C PRO A 78 -13.95 -0.07 5.29
N THR A 79 -14.51 0.40 6.40
CA THR A 79 -15.96 0.44 6.58
C THR A 79 -16.57 1.54 5.73
N ARG A 80 -17.87 1.49 5.48
CA ARG A 80 -18.59 2.58 4.78
C ARG A 80 -18.39 3.93 5.46
N LYS A 81 -18.41 3.98 6.79
CA LYS A 81 -18.12 5.20 7.56
C LYS A 81 -16.71 5.73 7.28
N HIS A 82 -15.72 4.85 7.18
CA HIS A 82 -14.35 5.26 6.81
C HIS A 82 -14.29 5.83 5.39
N LEU A 83 -15.03 5.26 4.44
CA LEU A 83 -15.08 5.74 3.06
C LEU A 83 -15.77 7.11 2.93
N ILE A 84 -16.85 7.34 3.67
CA ILE A 84 -17.54 8.64 3.73
C ILE A 84 -16.61 9.70 4.32
N ALA A 85 -15.98 9.41 5.46
CA ALA A 85 -15.00 10.31 6.08
C ALA A 85 -13.79 10.57 5.17
N PHE A 86 -13.38 9.56 4.39
CA PHE A 86 -12.32 9.70 3.40
C PHE A 86 -12.76 10.61 2.24
N ALA A 87 -13.98 10.45 1.72
CA ALA A 87 -14.55 11.31 0.69
C ALA A 87 -14.57 12.78 1.13
N GLU A 88 -15.03 13.05 2.36
CA GLU A 88 -15.02 14.39 2.96
C GLU A 88 -13.61 14.98 2.97
N ARG A 89 -12.65 14.25 3.55
CA ARG A 89 -11.28 14.73 3.75
C ARG A 89 -10.55 14.98 2.44
N VAL A 90 -10.70 14.08 1.47
CA VAL A 90 -10.02 14.19 0.17
C VAL A 90 -10.70 15.22 -0.72
N GLY A 91 -12.05 15.27 -0.74
CA GLY A 91 -12.81 16.25 -1.48
C GLY A 91 -12.45 17.68 -1.05
N ARG A 92 -12.46 17.96 0.27
CA ARG A 92 -12.02 19.26 0.79
C ARG A 92 -10.57 19.61 0.41
N ARG A 93 -9.65 18.64 0.50
CA ARG A 93 -8.23 18.85 0.14
C ARG A 93 -8.05 19.16 -1.36
N ARG A 94 -8.98 18.71 -2.19
CA ARG A 94 -8.95 18.89 -3.65
C ARG A 94 -9.84 20.06 -4.11
N ASP A 95 -10.33 20.87 -3.18
CA ASP A 95 -11.21 22.02 -3.44
C ASP A 95 -12.50 21.65 -4.21
N LEU A 96 -13.01 20.43 -4.00
CA LEU A 96 -14.33 20.03 -4.48
C LEU A 96 -15.39 20.82 -3.69
N SER A 97 -16.45 21.28 -4.36
CA SER A 97 -17.55 21.97 -3.70
C SER A 97 -18.22 21.10 -2.62
N LYS A 98 -18.92 21.72 -1.68
CA LYS A 98 -19.65 20.97 -0.64
C LYS A 98 -20.69 20.06 -1.26
N GLU A 99 -21.40 20.57 -2.27
CA GLU A 99 -22.41 19.85 -3.04
C GLU A 99 -21.77 18.65 -3.77
N GLY A 100 -20.60 18.83 -4.36
CA GLY A 100 -19.85 17.76 -5.01
C GLY A 100 -19.41 16.67 -4.02
N ILE A 101 -18.98 17.05 -2.82
CA ILE A 101 -18.63 16.10 -1.75
C ILE A 101 -19.86 15.30 -1.30
N GLU A 102 -20.99 15.98 -1.07
CA GLU A 102 -22.26 15.35 -0.69
C GLU A 102 -22.71 14.32 -1.75
N VAL A 103 -22.59 14.65 -3.05
CA VAL A 103 -22.89 13.69 -4.13
C VAL A 103 -22.00 12.44 -4.04
N VAL A 104 -20.69 12.60 -3.80
CA VAL A 104 -19.79 11.44 -3.65
C VAL A 104 -20.16 10.61 -2.43
N GLN A 105 -20.52 11.24 -1.31
CA GLN A 105 -20.95 10.55 -0.09
C GLN A 105 -22.24 9.77 -0.32
N ASP A 106 -23.23 10.38 -0.96
CA ASP A 106 -24.48 9.73 -1.36
C ASP A 106 -24.25 8.51 -2.25
N LEU A 107 -23.34 8.62 -3.23
CA LEU A 107 -22.95 7.50 -4.09
C LEU A 107 -22.29 6.38 -3.29
N VAL A 108 -21.42 6.73 -2.34
CA VAL A 108 -20.84 5.76 -1.43
C VAL A 108 -21.92 5.11 -0.58
N GLU A 109 -22.93 5.82 -0.08
CA GLU A 109 -24.01 5.24 0.73
C GLU A 109 -24.90 4.26 -0.06
N ARG A 110 -25.29 4.65 -1.27
CA ARG A 110 -26.21 3.89 -2.13
C ARG A 110 -25.54 2.69 -2.81
N SER A 111 -24.22 2.64 -2.84
CA SER A 111 -23.48 1.54 -3.44
C SER A 111 -23.66 0.23 -2.66
N GLY A 112 -24.16 -0.80 -3.35
CA GLY A 112 -24.39 -2.14 -2.81
C GLY A 112 -23.08 -2.90 -2.56
N GLY A 113 -22.91 -3.41 -1.33
CA GLY A 113 -21.76 -4.23 -0.91
C GLY A 113 -20.49 -3.43 -0.60
N THR A 114 -19.79 -3.80 0.47
CA THR A 114 -18.50 -3.21 0.86
C THR A 114 -17.34 -3.70 0.00
N ALA A 115 -17.44 -4.92 -0.57
CA ALA A 115 -16.38 -5.52 -1.38
C ALA A 115 -16.10 -4.75 -2.69
N ALA A 116 -17.08 -4.01 -3.23
CA ALA A 116 -16.92 -3.19 -4.43
C ALA A 116 -16.38 -1.78 -4.12
N LEU A 117 -16.39 -1.37 -2.86
CA LEU A 117 -16.07 -0.01 -2.43
C LEU A 117 -14.66 0.06 -1.83
N SER A 118 -13.70 0.50 -2.66
CA SER A 118 -12.33 0.76 -2.25
C SER A 118 -12.06 2.27 -2.15
N LEU A 119 -11.02 2.65 -1.42
CA LEU A 119 -10.51 4.04 -1.42
C LEU A 119 -10.23 4.55 -2.84
N ARG A 120 -9.72 3.67 -3.71
CA ARG A 120 -9.44 3.98 -5.12
C ARG A 120 -10.73 4.28 -5.90
N MET A 121 -11.83 3.59 -5.62
CA MET A 121 -13.12 3.92 -6.23
C MET A 121 -13.60 5.30 -5.79
N VAL A 122 -13.51 5.62 -4.49
CA VAL A 122 -13.89 6.95 -3.96
C VAL A 122 -13.01 8.06 -4.58
N GLN A 123 -11.71 7.82 -4.75
CA GLN A 123 -10.83 8.76 -5.47
C GLN A 123 -11.32 9.02 -6.90
N ARG A 124 -11.69 7.98 -7.64
CA ARG A 124 -12.23 8.12 -9.00
C ARG A 124 -13.56 8.89 -9.04
N MET A 125 -14.43 8.70 -8.04
CA MET A 125 -15.67 9.47 -7.91
C MET A 125 -15.38 10.96 -7.70
N ILE A 126 -14.41 11.29 -6.85
CA ILE A 126 -13.96 12.68 -6.62
C ILE A 126 -13.38 13.28 -7.89
N GLU A 127 -12.52 12.54 -8.60
CA GLU A 127 -11.94 12.99 -9.87
C GLU A 127 -13.03 13.30 -10.92
N ALA A 128 -14.05 12.45 -11.02
CA ALA A 128 -15.18 12.67 -11.91
C ALA A 128 -16.01 13.91 -11.52
N ALA A 129 -16.27 14.11 -10.22
CA ALA A 129 -16.99 15.28 -9.72
C ALA A 129 -16.23 16.59 -9.99
N LEU A 130 -14.92 16.62 -9.76
CA LEU A 130 -14.06 17.77 -10.06
C LEU A 130 -14.07 18.11 -11.55
N ALA A 131 -13.99 17.10 -12.42
CA ALA A 131 -14.05 17.29 -13.86
C ALA A 131 -15.38 17.91 -14.31
N PHE A 132 -16.49 17.51 -13.67
CA PHE A 132 -17.80 18.08 -13.93
C PHE A 132 -17.90 19.54 -13.51
N GLU A 133 -17.48 19.89 -12.29
CA GLU A 133 -17.51 21.28 -11.80
C GLU A 133 -16.66 22.23 -12.66
N ASN A 134 -15.48 21.78 -13.07
CA ASN A 134 -14.61 22.59 -13.93
C ASN A 134 -15.23 22.85 -15.30
N LYS A 135 -15.93 21.86 -15.86
CA LYS A 135 -16.67 22.05 -17.12
C LYS A 135 -17.83 23.04 -16.94
N SER A 136 -18.55 22.97 -15.83
CA SER A 136 -19.65 23.90 -15.53
C SER A 136 -19.21 25.35 -15.30
N ARG A 137 -17.97 25.59 -14.85
CA ARG A 137 -17.40 26.94 -14.69
C ARG A 137 -16.95 27.59 -16.00
N LEU A 138 -16.75 26.79 -17.05
CA LEU A 138 -16.27 27.25 -18.36
C LEU A 138 -17.41 27.55 -19.35
N ASN A 139 -18.65 27.21 -18.99
CA ASN A 139 -19.87 27.53 -19.76
C ASN A 139 -20.62 28.67 -19.10
#